data_AF-A0A965VUK2-F1
#
_entry.id   AF-A0A965VUK2-F1
#
_cell.length_a   1.000
_cell.length_b   1.000
_cell.length_c   1.000
_cell.angle_alpha   90.00
_cell.angle_beta   90.00
_cell.angle_gamma   90.00
#
_symmetry.space_group_name_H-M   'P 1'
#
loop_
_entity.id
_entity.type
_entity.pdbx_description
1 polymer ?
#
loop_
_entity_poly.entity_id
_entity_poly.type
_entity_poly.pdbx_seq_one_letter_code
_entity_poly.pdbx_strand_id
1 'polypeptide(L)' 'MKTFIKVTQLPGTKDETIYISKYQIVYLEADERHSQTFIYCTNKEFTVIETIDQILSQID' A
#
# COMPACT_ATOMS: atom_id res chain seq x y z
N MET A 1 17.96 0.11 2.82
CA MET A 1 16.55 0.29 3.22
C MET A 1 15.95 1.53 2.55
N LYS A 2 14.85 1.37 1.83
CA LYS A 2 14.09 2.50 1.29
C LYS A 2 13.18 3.09 2.38
N THR A 3 13.08 4.42 2.43
CA THR A 3 12.18 5.12 3.36
C THR A 3 10.73 5.11 2.89
N PHE A 4 10.52 4.99 1.59
CA PHE A 4 9.21 5.02 0.94
C PHE A 4 8.97 3.73 0.17
N ILE A 5 7.73 3.23 0.25
CA ILE A 5 7.21 2.17 -0.62
C ILE A 5 6.50 2.82 -1.80
N LYS A 6 6.71 2.26 -3.00
CA LYS A 6 5.99 2.66 -4.21
C LYS A 6 4.82 1.70 -4.39
N VAL A 7 3.62 2.24 -4.49
CA VAL A 7 2.38 1.46 -4.68
C VAL A 7 1.45 2.17 -5.66
N THR A 8 0.51 1.42 -6.22
CA THR A 8 -0.43 1.89 -7.23
C THR A 8 -1.83 1.82 -6.66
N GLN A 9 -2.45 2.99 -6.47
CA GLN A 9 -3.73 3.11 -5.80
C GLN A 9 -4.89 2.69 -6.72
N LEU A 10 -5.77 1.81 -6.24
CA LEU A 10 -7.00 1.35 -6.90
C LEU A 10 -8.18 2.32 -6.67
N PRO A 11 -9.20 2.33 -7.55
CA PRO A 11 -9.75 3.59 -8.02
C PRO A 11 -10.80 4.22 -7.12
N GLY A 12 -10.51 5.49 -6.76
CA GLY A 12 -11.47 6.60 -6.67
C GLY A 12 -11.04 7.81 -7.54
N THR A 13 -9.76 7.89 -7.93
CA THR A 13 -9.19 9.02 -8.71
C THR A 13 -7.98 8.56 -9.54
N LYS A 14 -8.20 7.85 -10.67
CA LYS A 14 -7.16 7.32 -11.59
C LYS A 14 -6.14 6.36 -10.94
N ASP A 15 -5.55 5.49 -11.74
CA ASP A 15 -4.43 4.65 -11.30
C ASP A 15 -3.21 5.56 -11.06
N GLU A 16 -3.06 6.01 -9.81
CA GLU A 16 -1.99 6.91 -9.41
C GLU A 16 -0.90 6.12 -8.67
N THR A 17 0.33 6.29 -9.13
CA THR A 17 1.50 5.86 -8.37
C THR A 17 1.68 6.82 -7.19
N ILE A 18 1.63 6.27 -5.98
CA ILE A 18 1.89 7.01 -4.74
C ILE A 18 3.11 6.44 -4.02
N TYR A 19 3.73 7.28 -3.20
CA TYR A 19 4.85 6.91 -2.34
C TYR A 19 4.42 7.05 -0.88
N ILE A 20 4.44 5.95 -0.14
CA ILE A 20 4.02 5.92 1.27
C ILE A 20 5.26 5.75 2.13
N SER A 21 5.41 6.56 3.19
CA SER A 21 6.48 6.37 4.16
C SER A 21 6.25 5.09 4.96
N LYS A 22 7.24 4.19 5.03
CA LYS A 22 7.10 2.95 5.80
C LYS A 22 6.87 3.18 7.31
N TYR A 23 7.26 4.35 7.81
CA TYR A 23 7.06 4.74 9.21
C TYR A 23 5.63 5.15 9.54
N GLN A 24 4.78 5.38 8.54
CA GLN A 24 3.38 5.74 8.73
C GLN A 24 2.44 4.53 8.68
N ILE A 25 2.92 3.38 8.20
CA ILE A 25 2.14 2.16 8.05
C ILE A 25 1.95 1.55 9.44
N VAL A 26 0.68 1.35 9.82
CA VAL A 26 0.28 0.70 11.06
C VAL A 26 0.10 -0.80 10.83
N TYR A 27 -0.62 -1.18 9.76
CA TYR A 27 -0.78 -2.58 9.35
C TYR A 27 -1.19 -2.68 7.88
N LEU A 28 -1.14 -3.90 7.34
CA LEU A 28 -1.54 -4.27 5.97
C LEU A 28 -2.63 -5.34 6.04
N GLU A 29 -3.61 -5.28 5.14
CA GLU A 29 -4.69 -6.27 5.04
C GLU A 29 -4.92 -6.65 3.58
N ALA A 30 -5.00 -7.95 3.29
CA ALA A 30 -5.28 -8.46 1.97
C ALA A 30 -6.79 -8.62 1.77
N ASP A 31 -7.31 -8.11 0.66
CA ASP A 31 -8.68 -8.34 0.21
C ASP A 31 -8.67 -9.33 -0.94
N GLU A 32 -8.74 -10.61 -0.58
CA GLU A 32 -8.73 -11.72 -1.54
C GLU A 32 -9.92 -11.67 -2.50
N ARG A 33 -11.03 -11.03 -2.11
CA ARG A 33 -12.24 -10.95 -2.95
C ARG A 33 -12.04 -10.03 -4.14
N HIS A 34 -11.28 -8.95 -3.95
CA HIS A 34 -11.07 -7.93 -4.99
C HIS A 34 -9.63 -7.91 -5.52
N SER A 35 -8.77 -8.84 -5.07
CA SER A 35 -7.36 -8.91 -5.48
C SER A 35 -6.62 -7.58 -5.24
N GLN A 36 -6.81 -7.01 -4.05
CA GLN A 36 -6.23 -5.73 -3.63
C GLN A 36 -5.68 -5.81 -2.20
N THR A 37 -4.86 -4.84 -1.82
CA THR A 37 -4.34 -4.70 -0.45
C THR A 37 -4.75 -3.36 0.13
N PHE A 38 -5.19 -3.35 1.38
CA PHE A 38 -5.39 -2.15 2.17
C PHE A 38 -4.11 -1.84 2.97
N ILE A 39 -3.67 -0.59 2.87
CA ILE A 39 -2.56 -0.03 3.64
C ILE A 39 -3.14 0.96 4.63
N TYR A 40 -3.11 0.60 5.90
CA TYR A 40 -3.58 1.46 6.98
C TYR A 40 -2.42 2.30 7.50
N CYS A 41 -2.46 3.59 7.18
CA CYS A 41 -1.55 4.58 7.74
C CYS A 41 -2.21 5.33 8.90
N THR A 42 -1.41 6.00 9.73
CA THR A 42 -1.89 6.71 10.95
C THR A 42 -3.11 7.61 10.72
N ASN A 43 -3.22 8.24 9.54
CA ASN A 43 -4.26 9.24 9.24
C ASN A 43 -5.09 8.91 7.99
N LYS A 44 -4.79 7.82 7.29
CA LYS A 44 -5.37 7.53 5.97
C LYS A 44 -5.27 6.04 5.64
N GLU A 45 -6.27 5.54 4.94
CA GLU A 45 -6.24 4.22 4.31
C GLU A 45 -5.95 4.39 2.81
N PHE A 46 -5.16 3.47 2.25
CA PHE A 46 -4.93 3.34 0.82
C PHE A 46 -5.30 1.95 0.35
N THR A 47 -6.07 1.86 -0.73
CA THR A 47 -6.34 0.61 -1.44
C THR A 47 -5.40 0.51 -2.63
N VAL A 48 -4.63 -0.56 -2.75
CA VAL A 48 -3.57 -0.70 -3.76
C VAL A 48 -3.62 -2.03 -4.49
N ILE A 49 -3.04 -2.11 -5.69
CA ILE A 49 -2.96 -3.36 -6.47
C ILE A 49 -1.90 -4.32 -5.93
N GLU A 50 -0.86 -3.79 -5.28
CA GLU A 50 0.27 -4.60 -4.85
C GLU A 50 -0.15 -5.57 -3.74
N THR A 51 0.42 -6.78 -3.77
CA THR A 51 0.23 -7.75 -2.69
C THR A 51 1.03 -7.35 -1.44
N ILE A 52 0.67 -7.91 -0.29
CA ILE A 52 1.42 -7.72 0.96
C ILE A 52 2.91 -8.07 0.76
N ASP A 53 3.22 -9.20 0.11
CA ASP A 53 4.62 -9.61 -0.12
C ASP A 53 5.39 -8.61 -0.99
N GLN A 54 4.75 -8.05 -2.02
CA GLN A 54 5.34 -7.02 -2.86
C GLN A 54 5.63 -5.74 -2.07
N ILE A 55 4.76 -5.39 -1.11
CA ILE A 55 4.96 -4.23 -0.23
C ILE A 55 6.10 -4.49 0.76
N LEU A 56 6.10 -5.65 1.42
CA LEU A 56 7.11 -6.02 2.43
C LEU A 56 8.52 -6.10 1.83
N SER A 57 8.66 -6.61 0.60
CA SER A 57 9.96 -6.68 -0.10
C SER A 57 10.61 -5.31 -0.37
N GLN A 58 9.87 -4.21 -0.21
CA GLN A 58 10.39 -2.84 -0.33
C GLN A 58 10.80 -2.23 1.02
N ILE A 59 10.40 -2.84 2.14
CA ILE A 59 10.61 -2.34 3.50
C ILE A 59 11.94 -2.85 4.09
N ASP A 60 12.25 -4.12 3.82
CA ASP A 60 13.50 -4.80 4.15
C ASP A 60 14.70 -4.17 3.41
#